data_AF-A0AAV9MC45-F1
#
_entry.id   AF-A0AAV9MC45-F1
#
_cell.length_a   1.000
_cell.length_b   1.000
_cell.length_c   1.000
_cell.angle_alpha   90.00
_cell.angle_beta   90.00
_cell.angle_gamma   90.00
#
_symmetry.space_group_name_H-M   'P 1'
#
loop_
_entity.id
_entity.type
_entity.pdbx_description
1 polymer ?
#
loop_
_entity_poly.entity_id
_entity_poly.type
_entity_poly.pdbx_seq_one_letter_code
_entity_poly.pdbx_strand_id
1 'polypeptide(L)'
;MASTSITNSVSNLPNSNFEIFDGKDFPRWRGKLKFFLRRLKLAYVLEKPCPEAPSSEVATDEATLIKEQIAKWQDDDYLCKNYILGGMSNKYYDQYYIKCKFA
;
A
#
# COMPACT_ATOMS: atom_id res chain seq x y z
N MET A 1 -20.87 -10.31 -29.78
CA MET A 1 -19.83 -9.48 -29.15
C MET A 1 -19.36 -10.21 -27.91
N ALA A 2 -18.17 -10.79 -27.95
CA ALA A 2 -17.62 -11.58 -26.86
C ALA A 2 -17.04 -10.62 -25.80
N SER A 3 -17.71 -10.52 -24.66
CA SER A 3 -17.14 -9.86 -23.49
C SER A 3 -16.00 -10.73 -22.97
N THR A 4 -14.77 -10.41 -23.36
CA THR A 4 -13.56 -10.93 -22.75
C THR A 4 -13.52 -10.44 -21.30
N SER A 5 -13.95 -11.29 -20.38
CA SER A 5 -13.66 -11.14 -18.95
C SER A 5 -12.15 -11.21 -18.79
N ILE A 6 -11.51 -10.05 -18.67
CA ILE A 6 -10.12 -9.95 -18.24
C ILE A 6 -10.12 -10.42 -16.79
N THR A 7 -9.85 -11.71 -16.59
CA THR A 7 -9.46 -12.25 -15.30
C THR A 7 -8.10 -11.63 -14.97
N ASN A 8 -8.12 -10.47 -14.34
CA ASN A 8 -6.96 -9.96 -13.62
C ASN A 8 -6.68 -10.94 -12.48
N SER A 9 -5.95 -12.00 -12.80
CA SER A 9 -5.21 -12.81 -11.86
C SER A 9 -4.10 -11.93 -11.30
N VAL A 10 -4.48 -10.98 -10.42
CA VAL A 10 -3.57 -10.41 -9.45
C VAL A 10 -3.21 -11.58 -8.55
N SER A 11 -2.06 -12.15 -8.86
CA SER A 11 -1.41 -13.22 -8.12
C SER A 11 -1.58 -13.00 -6.62
N ASN A 12 -2.43 -13.84 -6.02
CA ASN A 12 -2.49 -14.19 -4.60
C ASN A 12 -1.99 -13.11 -3.63
N LEU A 13 -2.92 -12.28 -3.14
CA LEU A 13 -2.70 -11.63 -1.85
C LEU A 13 -2.49 -12.76 -0.81
N PRO A 14 -1.43 -12.75 0.02
CA PRO A 14 -1.09 -13.89 0.90
C PRO A 14 -2.12 -14.20 2.00
N ASN A 15 -3.26 -13.51 2.03
CA ASN A 15 -4.25 -13.64 3.07
C ASN A 15 -5.65 -13.72 2.47
N SER A 16 -6.08 -14.95 2.21
CA SER A 16 -7.48 -15.34 1.96
C SER A 16 -8.48 -14.92 3.07
N ASN A 17 -8.04 -14.19 4.10
CA ASN A 17 -8.81 -13.80 5.29
C ASN A 17 -8.85 -12.28 5.54
N PHE A 18 -8.35 -11.45 4.62
CA PHE A 18 -8.50 -9.99 4.78
C PHE A 18 -9.90 -9.56 4.34
N GLU A 19 -10.65 -8.92 5.25
CA GLU A 19 -12.01 -8.46 4.98
C GLU A 19 -11.98 -7.34 3.93
N ILE A 20 -12.64 -7.58 2.80
CA ILE A 20 -12.75 -6.61 1.72
C ILE A 20 -13.69 -5.49 2.17
N PHE A 21 -13.26 -4.24 2.02
CA PHE A 21 -14.08 -3.06 2.27
C PHE A 21 -15.19 -2.96 1.23
N ASP A 22 -16.42 -3.12 1.68
CA ASP A 22 -17.65 -3.03 0.89
C ASP A 22 -18.30 -1.62 0.94
N GLY A 23 -17.66 -0.69 1.64
CA GLY A 23 -18.16 0.67 1.85
C GLY A 23 -18.87 0.88 3.19
N LYS A 24 -19.06 -0.16 4.01
CA LYS A 24 -19.71 -0.08 5.32
C LYS A 24 -18.69 -0.17 6.45
N ASP A 25 -19.05 0.39 7.60
CA ASP A 25 -18.28 0.31 8.86
C ASP A 25 -16.79 0.61 8.71
N PHE A 26 -16.46 1.72 8.03
CA PHE A 26 -15.07 2.17 7.83
C PHE A 26 -14.22 2.15 9.11
N PRO A 27 -14.70 2.56 10.30
CA PRO A 27 -13.91 2.47 11.53
C PRO A 27 -13.48 1.03 11.87
N ARG A 28 -14.35 0.05 11.64
CA ARG A 28 -14.09 -1.37 11.92
C ARG A 28 -13.10 -1.94 10.91
N TRP A 29 -13.32 -1.67 9.63
CA TRP A 29 -12.40 -2.08 8.56
C TRP A 29 -11.02 -1.46 8.74
N ARG A 30 -10.94 -0.15 9.01
CA ARG A 30 -9.70 0.57 9.29
C ARG A 30 -8.96 -0.04 10.49
N GLY A 31 -9.69 -0.42 11.55
CA GLY A 31 -9.11 -1.11 12.71
C GLY A 31 -8.46 -2.44 12.34
N LYS A 32 -9.14 -3.27 11.55
CA LYS A 32 -8.60 -4.56 11.06
C LYS A 32 -7.41 -4.36 10.12
N LEU A 33 -7.48 -3.40 9.20
CA LEU A 33 -6.38 -3.01 8.32
C LEU A 33 -5.16 -2.55 9.12
N LYS A 34 -5.35 -1.69 10.13
CA LYS A 34 -4.26 -1.21 10.99
C LYS A 34 -3.63 -2.37 11.77
N PHE A 35 -4.44 -3.29 12.30
CA PHE A 35 -3.92 -4.48 12.99
C PHE A 35 -3.11 -5.38 12.06
N PHE A 36 -3.58 -5.58 10.83
CA PHE A 36 -2.90 -6.35 9.80
C PHE A 36 -1.56 -5.72 9.41
N LEU A 37 -1.54 -4.43 9.08
CA LEU A 37 -0.31 -3.69 8.77
C LEU A 37 0.67 -3.69 9.94
N ARG A 38 0.19 -3.70 11.19
CA ARG A 38 1.06 -3.81 12.36
C ARG A 38 1.72 -5.18 12.47
N ARG A 39 1.03 -6.27 12.12
CA ARG A 39 1.64 -7.61 12.03
C ARG A 39 2.71 -7.70 10.95
N LEU A 40 2.49 -7.02 9.83
CA LEU A 40 3.47 -6.93 8.74
C LEU A 40 4.62 -5.95 9.02
N LYS A 41 4.63 -5.27 10.18
CA LYS A 41 5.57 -4.19 10.52
C LYS A 41 5.54 -3.04 9.50
N LEU A 42 4.41 -2.80 8.82
CA LEU A 42 4.21 -1.71 7.85
C LEU A 42 3.43 -0.53 8.43
N ALA A 43 2.80 -0.69 9.60
CA ALA A 43 1.99 0.36 10.22
C ALA A 43 2.76 1.68 10.46
N TYR A 44 4.08 1.61 10.61
CA TYR A 44 4.92 2.79 10.83
C TYR A 44 4.95 3.72 9.60
N VAL A 45 4.77 3.19 8.39
CA VAL A 45 4.71 4.00 7.16
C VAL A 45 3.50 4.92 7.15
N LEU A 46 2.39 4.51 7.78
CA LEU A 46 1.20 5.34 7.91
C LEU A 46 1.34 6.42 8.99
N GLU A 47 2.28 6.27 9.93
CA GLU A 47 2.46 7.14 11.09
C GLU A 47 3.67 8.06 10.94
N LYS A 48 4.68 7.66 10.17
CA LYS A 48 5.93 8.39 9.99
C LYS A 48 6.14 8.77 8.52
N PRO A 49 6.49 10.04 8.22
CA PRO A 49 6.85 10.43 6.86
C PRO A 49 8.14 9.76 6.41
N CYS A 50 8.39 9.76 5.09
CA CYS A 50 9.63 9.30 4.49
C CYS A 50 10.82 10.00 5.17
N PRO A 51 11.91 9.28 5.49
CA PRO A 51 13.15 9.91 5.95
C PRO A 51 13.64 10.94 4.94
N GLU A 52 14.18 12.03 5.45
CA GLU A 52 14.71 13.12 4.62
C GLU A 52 16.02 12.68 3.96
N ALA A 53 16.26 13.16 2.73
CA ALA A 53 17.47 12.83 2.00
C ALA A 53 18.72 13.32 2.75
N PRO A 54 19.87 12.61 2.68
CA PRO A 54 21.08 13.07 3.34
C PRO A 54 21.50 14.43 2.76
N SER A 55 21.78 15.39 3.65
CA SER A 55 22.39 16.67 3.26
C SER A 55 23.78 16.43 2.66
N SER A 56 24.23 17.36 1.81
CA SER A 56 25.56 17.30 1.17
C SER A 56 26.73 17.29 2.18
N GLU A 57 26.46 17.58 3.44
CA GLU A 57 27.45 17.66 4.54
C GLU A 57 27.58 16.36 5.34
N VAL A 58 26.76 15.35 5.05
CA VAL A 58 26.75 14.08 5.79
C VAL A 58 27.88 13.17 5.32
N ALA A 59 28.61 12.53 6.25
CA ALA A 59 29.67 11.58 5.94
C ALA A 59 29.17 10.49 4.99
N THR A 60 30.00 10.04 4.06
CA THR A 60 29.61 9.11 2.98
C THR A 60 28.90 7.86 3.51
N ASP A 61 29.37 7.31 4.63
CA ASP A 61 28.84 6.10 5.26
C ASP A 61 27.44 6.34 5.86
N GLU A 62 27.23 7.48 6.52
CA GLU A 62 25.92 7.88 7.06
C GLU A 62 24.94 8.20 5.92
N ALA A 63 25.42 8.83 4.85
CA ALA A 63 24.62 9.11 3.65
C ALA A 63 24.17 7.82 2.95
N THR A 64 24.99 6.77 2.93
CA THR A 64 24.59 5.45 2.40
C THR A 64 23.50 4.80 3.25
N LEU A 65 23.63 4.82 4.58
CA LEU A 65 22.62 4.25 5.49
C LEU A 65 21.27 4.97 5.38
N ILE A 66 21.27 6.30 5.24
CA ILE A 66 20.05 7.07 5.03
C ILE A 66 19.39 6.69 3.70
N LYS A 67 20.16 6.52 2.62
CA LYS A 67 19.62 6.10 1.32
C LYS A 67 18.98 4.70 1.37
N GLU A 68 19.62 3.75 2.05
CA GLU A 68 19.06 2.41 2.25
C GLU A 68 17.77 2.44 3.08
N GLN A 69 17.73 3.28 4.12
CA GLN A 69 16.54 3.47 4.94
C GLN A 69 15.38 4.11 4.16
N ILE A 70 15.67 5.04 3.24
CA ILE A 70 14.69 5.63 2.32
C ILE A 70 14.18 4.58 1.34
N ALA A 71 15.07 3.82 0.70
CA ALA A 71 14.68 2.77 -0.25
C ALA A 71 13.77 1.73 0.42
N LYS A 72 14.15 1.27 1.61
CA LYS A 72 13.32 0.36 2.41
C LYS A 72 11.96 0.97 2.77
N TRP A 73 11.92 2.25 3.15
CA TRP A 73 10.66 2.94 3.44
C TRP A 73 9.76 3.01 2.20
N GLN A 74 10.33 3.25 1.01
CA GLN A 74 9.60 3.29 -0.26
C GLN A 74 9.03 1.92 -0.62
N ASP A 75 9.80 0.84 -0.44
CA ASP A 75 9.32 -0.53 -0.66
C ASP A 75 8.17 -0.88 0.30
N ASP A 76 8.34 -0.54 1.59
CA ASP A 76 7.31 -0.75 2.61
C ASP A 76 6.05 0.09 2.34
N ASP A 77 6.19 1.32 1.82
CA ASP A 77 5.09 2.19 1.37
C ASP A 77 4.35 1.62 0.16
N TYR A 78 5.09 1.14 -0.84
CA TYR A 78 4.51 0.45 -1.98
C TYR A 78 3.70 -0.77 -1.53
N LEU A 79 4.26 -1.61 -0.66
CA LEU A 79 3.56 -2.77 -0.11
C LEU A 79 2.32 -2.35 0.71
N CYS A 80 2.45 -1.36 1.58
CA CYS A 80 1.36 -0.85 2.40
C CYS A 80 0.18 -0.38 1.53
N LYS A 81 0.46 0.40 0.47
CA LYS A 81 -0.54 0.84 -0.51
C LYS A 81 -1.20 -0.33 -1.23
N ASN A 82 -0.43 -1.32 -1.65
CA ASN A 82 -0.96 -2.52 -2.29
C ASN A 82 -1.91 -3.30 -1.38
N TYR A 83 -1.59 -3.43 -0.09
CA TYR A 83 -2.48 -4.08 0.88
C TYR A 83 -3.77 -3.30 1.12
N ILE A 84 -3.69 -1.97 1.21
CA ILE A 84 -4.87 -1.11 1.34
C ILE A 84 -5.77 -1.28 0.11
N LEU A 85 -5.20 -1.22 -1.09
CA LEU A 85 -5.92 -1.38 -2.35
C LEU A 85 -6.50 -2.79 -2.51
N GLY A 86 -5.74 -3.83 -2.19
CA GLY A 86 -6.22 -5.23 -2.20
C GLY A 86 -7.29 -5.51 -1.14
N GLY A 87 -7.37 -4.65 -0.12
CA GLY A 87 -8.41 -4.66 0.89
C GLY A 87 -9.69 -3.92 0.51
N MET A 88 -9.76 -3.31 -0.68
CA MET A 88 -10.95 -2.62 -1.19
C MET A 88 -11.71 -3.51 -2.19
N SER A 89 -13.05 -3.45 -2.20
CA SER A 89 -13.82 -4.18 -3.21
C SER A 89 -13.58 -3.61 -4.61
N ASN A 90 -13.65 -4.49 -5.63
CA ASN A 90 -13.47 -4.11 -7.04
C ASN A 90 -14.38 -2.96 -7.47
N LYS A 91 -15.56 -2.80 -6.84
CA LYS A 91 -16.48 -1.67 -7.10
C LYS A 91 -15.83 -0.29 -6.88
N TYR A 92 -14.90 -0.18 -5.94
CA TYR A 92 -14.15 1.07 -5.69
C TYR A 92 -12.81 1.12 -6.42
N TYR A 93 -12.20 -0.03 -6.68
CA TYR A 93 -11.01 -0.13 -7.55
C TYR A 93 -11.33 0.39 -8.95
N ASP A 94 -12.48 -0.01 -9.52
CA ASP A 94 -12.95 0.44 -10.82
C ASP A 94 -13.23 1.95 -10.85
N GLN A 95 -13.76 2.54 -9.76
CA GLN A 95 -13.96 4.00 -9.68
C GLN A 95 -12.65 4.79 -9.65
N TYR A 96 -11.61 4.29 -8.95
CA TYR A 96 -10.30 4.91 -8.94
C TYR A 96 -9.60 4.76 -10.30
N TYR A 97 -9.65 3.56 -10.88
CA TYR A 97 -9.04 3.26 -12.18
C TYR A 97 -9.72 4.02 -13.32
N ILE A 98 -11.04 4.16 -13.32
CA ILE A 98 -11.78 4.98 -14.29
C ILE A 98 -11.39 6.45 -14.16
N LYS A 99 -11.26 7.00 -12.93
CA LYS A 99 -10.86 8.40 -12.76
C LYS A 99 -9.43 8.69 -13.21
N CYS A 100 -8.50 7.75 -13.06
CA CYS A 100 -7.11 7.94 -13.50
C CYS A 100 -6.88 7.69 -15.00
N LYS A 101 -7.81 7.04 -15.72
CA LYS A 101 -7.68 6.81 -17.17
C LYS A 101 -8.26 7.94 -18.03
N PHE A 102 -9.04 8.85 -17.44
CA PHE A 102 -9.71 9.96 -18.11
C PHE A 102 -9.31 11.34 -17.52
N ALA A 103 -8.20 11.42 -16.81
CA ALA A 103 -7.60 12.67 -16.32
C ALA A 103 -6.28 12.94 -17.04
#